data_AF-A0A7J8W258-F1
#
_entry.id   AF-A0A7J8W258-F1
#
_cell.length_a   1.000
_cell.length_b   1.000
_cell.length_c   1.000
_cell.angle_alpha   90.00
_cell.angle_beta   90.00
_cell.angle_gamma   90.00
#
_symmetry.space_group_name_H-M   'P 1'
#
loop_
_entity.id
_entity.type
_entity.pdbx_description
1 polymer ?
#
loop_
_entity_poly.entity_id
_entity_poly.type
_entity_poly.pdbx_seq_one_letter_code
_entity_poly.pdbx_strand_id
1 'polypeptide(L)' 'MMSGDKDRYSIAAFAIPVEGTIIKAPKELIDEQHPQLYKDFDFMDFFLFAFSNPAKHIDS' A
#
# COMPACT_ATOMS: atom_id res chain seq x y z
N MET A 1 10.95 -8.15 -14.35
CA MET A 1 12.31 -7.67 -14.70
C MET A 1 12.17 -6.79 -15.94
N MET A 2 12.90 -5.68 -16.03
CA MET A 2 12.87 -4.83 -17.22
C MET A 2 13.29 -5.64 -18.45
N SER A 3 12.59 -5.48 -19.58
CA SER A 3 12.82 -6.22 -20.82
C SER A 3 12.97 -5.27 -22.02
N GLY A 4 13.73 -5.69 -23.03
CA GLY A 4 13.92 -4.96 -24.29
C GLY A 4 15.37 -4.53 -24.57
N ASP A 5 15.62 -4.16 -25.82
CA ASP A 5 16.98 -3.94 -26.37
C ASP A 5 17.46 -2.48 -26.26
N LYS A 6 16.75 -1.62 -25.52
CA LYS A 6 17.03 -0.19 -25.42
C LYS A 6 17.00 0.29 -23.97
N ASP A 7 17.78 1.33 -23.70
CA ASP A 7 17.79 2.00 -22.40
C ASP A 7 16.42 2.62 -22.09
N ARG A 8 15.93 2.36 -20.87
CA ARG A 8 14.72 2.99 -20.32
C ARG A 8 15.10 3.87 -19.14
N TYR A 9 14.86 5.16 -19.30
CA TYR A 9 14.96 6.14 -18.22
C TYR A 9 13.57 6.42 -17.66
N SER A 10 13.44 6.42 -16.33
CA SER A 10 12.21 6.80 -15.64
C SER A 10 12.52 7.47 -14.33
N ILE A 11 11.71 8.48 -13.97
CA ILE A 11 11.71 9.11 -12.65
C ILE A 11 10.33 8.92 -12.04
N ALA A 12 10.29 8.68 -10.72
CA ALA A 12 9.05 8.58 -9.97
C ALA A 12 9.18 9.37 -8.67
N ALA A 13 8.08 10.01 -8.28
CA ALA A 13 7.90 10.67 -7.00
C ALA A 13 6.59 10.17 -6.39
N PHE A 14 6.63 9.75 -5.13
CA PHE A 14 5.49 9.22 -4.42
C PHE A 14 5.19 10.10 -3.21
N ALA A 15 3.92 10.48 -3.03
CA ALA A 15 3.45 11.07 -1.79
C ALA A 15 3.15 9.93 -0.80
N ILE A 16 3.82 9.95 0.35
CA ILE A 16 3.61 8.99 1.43
C ILE A 16 2.99 9.69 2.64
N PRO A 17 2.10 9.03 3.38
CA PRO A 17 1.62 9.52 4.67
C PRO A 17 2.78 9.82 5.63
N VAL A 18 2.57 10.82 6.50
CA VAL A 18 3.52 11.14 7.57
C VAL A 18 3.58 9.97 8.57
N GLU A 19 4.73 9.75 9.18
CA GLU A 19 4.91 8.74 10.23
C GLU A 19 3.84 8.88 11.34
N GLY A 20 3.27 7.76 11.79
CA GLY A 20 2.17 7.72 12.75
C GLY A 20 0.78 7.98 12.15
N THR A 21 0.66 8.16 10.83
CA THR A 21 -0.65 8.30 10.19
C THR A 21 -1.40 6.97 10.22
N ILE A 22 -2.57 6.99 10.85
CA ILE A 22 -3.52 5.88 10.78
C ILE A 22 -4.37 6.02 9.52
N ILE A 23 -4.25 5.05 8.61
CA ILE A 23 -5.07 4.91 7.41
C ILE A 23 -6.43 4.37 7.81
N LYS A 24 -7.48 5.03 7.32
CA LYS A 24 -8.88 4.73 7.61
C LYS A 24 -9.71 4.86 6.34
N ALA A 25 -10.76 4.05 6.23
CA ALA A 25 -11.77 4.28 5.21
C ALA A 25 -12.56 5.57 5.54
N PRO A 26 -12.76 6.48 4.58
CA PRO A 26 -13.64 7.63 4.76
C PRO A 26 -15.05 7.17 5.13
N LYS A 27 -15.66 7.82 6.12
CA LYS A 27 -16.93 7.36 6.71
C LYS A 27 -18.08 7.41 5.71
N GLU A 28 -18.04 8.39 4.81
CA GLU A 28 -19.00 8.57 3.73
C GLU A 28 -18.97 7.44 2.68
N LEU A 29 -17.95 6.58 2.69
CA LEU A 29 -17.82 5.42 1.80
C LEU A 29 -18.19 4.10 2.50
N ILE A 30 -18.66 4.15 3.75
CA ILE A 30 -19.04 2.97 4.54
C ILE A 30 -20.56 3.03 4.77
N ASP A 31 -21.28 2.05 4.24
CA ASP A 31 -22.72 1.93 4.38
C ASP A 31 -23.17 0.46 4.50
N GLU A 32 -24.49 0.22 4.52
CA GLU A 32 -25.05 -1.13 4.67
C GLU A 32 -24.76 -2.03 3.47
N GLN A 33 -24.66 -1.47 2.26
CA GLN A 33 -24.33 -2.20 1.05
C GLN A 33 -22.80 -2.35 0.87
N HIS A 34 -22.02 -1.43 1.42
CA HIS A 34 -20.56 -1.35 1.33
C HIS A 34 -19.93 -1.28 2.73
N PRO A 35 -19.90 -2.41 3.47
CA PRO A 35 -19.31 -2.43 4.80
C PRO A 35 -17.78 -2.26 4.74
N GLN A 36 -17.20 -1.80 5.85
CA GLN A 36 -15.76 -1.65 6.00
C GLN A 36 -15.04 -3.00 5.80
N LEU A 37 -14.11 -3.04 4.84
CA LEU A 37 -13.37 -4.25 4.49
C LEU A 37 -12.07 -4.44 5.29
N TYR A 38 -11.43 -3.34 5.67
CA TYR A 38 -10.13 -3.35 6.35
C TYR A 38 -10.22 -2.57 7.65
N LYS A 39 -9.58 -3.08 8.71
CA LYS A 39 -9.39 -2.33 9.96
C LYS A 39 -8.51 -1.10 9.71
N ASP A 40 -8.66 -0.09 10.56
CA ASP A 40 -7.72 1.02 10.65
C ASP A 40 -6.30 0.49 10.94
N PHE A 41 -5.29 1.06 10.30
CA PHE A 41 -3.90 0.61 10.45
C PHE A 41 -2.89 1.76 10.37
N ASP A 42 -1.75 1.62 11.04
CA ASP A 42 -0.62 2.54 10.86
C ASP A 42 0.06 2.30 9.51
N PHE A 43 0.27 3.38 8.75
CA PHE A 43 0.85 3.29 7.42
C PHE A 43 2.26 2.69 7.42
N MET A 44 3.12 3.09 8.37
CA MET A 44 4.51 2.65 8.41
C MET A 44 4.62 1.20 8.86
N ASP A 45 3.78 0.74 9.78
CA ASP A 45 3.71 -0.67 10.15
C ASP A 45 3.34 -1.56 8.94
N PHE A 46 2.32 -1.15 8.18
CA PHE A 46 1.92 -1.86 6.96
C PHE A 46 3.02 -1.82 5.90
N PHE A 47 3.62 -0.65 5.67
CA PHE A 47 4.68 -0.47 4.69
C PHE A 47 5.88 -1.38 4.98
N LEU A 48 6.35 -1.42 6.24
CA LEU A 48 7.45 -2.30 6.64
C LEU A 48 7.07 -3.78 6.53
N PHE A 49 5.84 -4.14 6.89
CA PHE A 49 5.33 -5.50 6.69
C PHE A 49 5.32 -5.91 5.22
N ALA A 50 4.87 -5.05 4.30
CA ALA A 50 4.76 -5.35 2.87
C ALA A 50 6.10 -5.73 2.22
N PHE A 51 7.21 -5.20 2.73
CA PHE A 51 8.57 -5.55 2.26
C PHE A 51 9.27 -6.61 3.11
N SER A 52 8.61 -7.13 4.15
CA SER A 52 9.13 -8.20 5.01
C SER A 52 9.01 -9.57 4.35
N ASN A 53 9.80 -10.55 4.83
CA ASN A 53 9.73 -11.92 4.30
C ASN A 53 8.36 -12.60 4.44
N PRO A 54 7.61 -12.45 5.56
CA PRO A 54 6.25 -12.96 5.67
C PRO A 54 5.31 -12.54 4.54
N ALA A 55 5.39 -11.29 4.06
CA ALA A 55 4.53 -10.80 2.99
C ALA A 55 4.86 -11.42 1.62
N LYS A 56 6.13 -11.76 1.36
CA LYS A 56 6.58 -12.36 0.08
C LYS A 56 5.96 -13.73 -0.19
N HIS A 57 5.52 -14.44 0.86
CA HIS A 57 4.88 -15.76 0.73
C HIS A 57 3.38 -15.68 0.41
N ILE A 58 2.78 -14.49 0.43
CA ILE A 58 1.36 -14.29 0.08
C ILE A 58 1.19 -14.12 -1.44
N ASP A 59 2.23 -13.65 -2.14
CA ASP A 59 2.25 -13.39 -3.59
C ASP A 59 2.89 -14.53 -4.42
N SER A 60 3.20 -15.69 -3.82
CA SER A 60 3.71 -16.90 -4.51
C SER A 60 2.65 -18.00 -4.55
#